data_AF-A0A5K1AP53-F1
#
_entry.id   AF-A0A5K1AP53-F1
#
_cell.length_a   1.000
_cell.length_b   1.000
_cell.length_c   1.000
_cell.angle_alpha   90.00
_cell.angle_beta   90.00
_cell.angle_gamma   90.00
#
_symmetry.space_group_name_H-M   'P 1'
#
loop_
_entity.id
_entity.type
_entity.pdbx_description
1 polymer ?
#
loop_
_entity_poly.entity_id
_entity_poly.type
_entity_poly.pdbx_seq_one_letter_code
_entity_poly.pdbx_strand_id
1 'polypeptide(L)'
;GLLPSESSLVWAEVSKAILNNDWDSAREAKKRIEERERKLQRERASNGISWSPRYFSLVRTKENGWECSPKKSLVHAAPIVI
;
A
#
# COMPACT_ATOMS: atom_id res chain seq x y z
N GLY A 1 -14.03 9.71 -4.51
CA GLY A 1 -13.16 10.17 -3.41
C GLY A 1 -11.97 9.24 -3.28
N LEU A 2 -10.90 9.68 -2.63
CA LEU A 2 -9.70 8.86 -2.38
C LEU A 2 -10.03 7.67 -1.47
N LEU A 3 -9.49 6.48 -1.77
CA LEU A 3 -9.66 5.31 -0.90
C LEU A 3 -8.79 5.45 0.34
N PRO A 4 -9.20 4.94 1.52
CA PRO A 4 -8.38 4.98 2.73
C PRO A 4 -7.01 4.30 2.60
N SER A 5 -6.85 3.41 1.62
CA SER A 5 -5.60 2.71 1.30
C SER A 5 -4.69 3.48 0.34
N GLU A 6 -5.12 4.63 -0.19
CA GLU A 6 -4.30 5.45 -1.08
C GLU A 6 -3.11 6.04 -0.32
N SER A 7 -1.93 6.03 -0.94
CA SER A 7 -0.69 6.45 -0.30
C SER A 7 -0.75 7.88 0.24
N SER A 8 -1.40 8.80 -0.49
CA SER A 8 -1.53 10.20 -0.07
C SER A 8 -2.33 10.35 1.24
N LEU A 9 -3.31 9.49 1.49
CA LEU A 9 -4.08 9.48 2.73
C LEU A 9 -3.35 8.74 3.85
N VAL A 10 -2.80 7.55 3.57
CA VAL A 10 -2.07 6.74 4.56
C VAL A 10 -0.89 7.52 5.13
N TRP A 11 -0.13 8.22 4.29
CA TRP A 11 1.07 8.95 4.66
C TRP A 11 0.85 10.45 4.91
N ALA A 12 -0.40 10.91 4.95
CA ALA A 12 -0.74 12.33 5.06
C ALA A 12 -0.09 13.01 6.27
N GLU A 13 -0.19 12.37 7.44
CA GLU A 13 0.33 12.91 8.70
C GLU A 13 1.87 12.97 8.70
N VAL A 14 2.51 11.90 8.23
CA VAL A 14 3.98 11.84 8.08
C VAL A 14 4.44 12.94 7.14
N SER A 15 3.79 13.07 5.99
CA SER A 15 4.13 14.08 4.98
C SER A 15 3.97 15.50 5.53
N LYS A 16 2.89 15.76 6.26
CA LYS A 16 2.64 17.05 6.92
C LYS A 16 3.74 17.38 7.94
N ALA A 17 4.14 16.42 8.78
CA ALA A 17 5.19 16.62 9.77
C ALA A 17 6.55 16.87 9.11
N ILE A 18 6.89 16.14 8.04
CA ILE A 18 8.11 16.36 7.24
C ILE A 18 8.13 17.77 6.64
N LEU A 19 7.02 18.21 6.03
CA LEU A 19 6.94 19.56 5.46
C LEU A 19 7.11 20.68 6.50
N ASN A 20 6.77 20.40 7.75
CA ASN A 20 6.95 21.31 8.88
C ASN A 20 8.33 21.17 9.57
N ASN A 21 9.20 20.27 9.08
CA ASN A 21 10.46 19.87 9.74
C ASN A 21 10.29 19.34 11.18
N ASP A 22 9.11 18.82 11.52
CA ASP A 22 8.83 18.18 12.81
C ASP A 22 9.15 16.69 12.72
N TRP A 23 10.42 16.35 12.93
CA TRP A 23 10.95 15.00 12.75
C TRP A 23 10.46 14.01 13.80
N ASP A 24 10.17 14.48 15.01
CA ASP A 24 9.66 13.62 16.09
C ASP A 24 8.23 13.20 15.78
N SER A 25 7.37 14.14 15.38
CA SER A 25 6.00 13.82 14.92
C SER A 25 6.02 12.94 13.69
N ALA A 26 6.92 13.18 12.72
CA ALA A 26 7.05 12.35 11.53
C ALA A 26 7.42 10.90 11.88
N ARG A 27 8.37 10.71 12.81
CA ARG A 27 8.80 9.40 13.28
C ARG A 27 7.69 8.65 13.99
N GLU A 28 6.96 9.31 14.89
CA GLU A 28 5.85 8.68 15.62
C GLU A 28 4.68 8.33 14.69
N ALA A 29 4.33 9.22 13.75
CA ALA A 29 3.30 8.93 12.75
C ALA A 29 3.69 7.73 11.87
N LYS A 30 4.93 7.67 11.39
CA LYS A 30 5.47 6.53 10.64
C LYS A 30 5.40 5.23 11.45
N LYS A 31 5.85 5.27 12.71
CA LYS A 31 5.86 4.11 13.60
C LYS A 31 4.46 3.55 13.82
N ARG A 32 3.45 4.41 14.01
CA ARG A 32 2.05 3.97 14.17
C ARG A 32 1.52 3.24 12.94
N ILE A 33 1.79 3.75 11.74
CA ILE A 33 1.38 3.11 10.48
C ILE A 33 2.02 1.73 10.34
N GLU A 34 3.34 1.64 10.52
CA GLU A 34 4.09 0.39 10.35
C GLU A 34 3.72 -0.66 11.39
N GLU A 35 3.51 -0.27 12.65
CA GLU A 35 3.12 -1.22 13.70
C GLU A 35 1.69 -1.73 13.50
N ARG A 36 0.78 -0.88 13.01
CA ARG A 36 -0.57 -1.31 12.61
C ARG A 36 -0.51 -2.37 11.51
N GLU A 37 0.26 -2.14 10.45
CA GLU A 37 0.39 -3.12 9.36
C GLU A 37 1.08 -4.41 9.83
N ARG A 38 2.09 -4.32 10.72
CA ARG A 38 2.72 -5.50 11.35
C ARG A 38 1.74 -6.30 12.20
N LYS A 39 0.81 -5.64 12.91
CA LYS A 39 -0.28 -6.31 13.64
C LYS A 39 -1.23 -7.02 12.65
N LEU A 40 -1.69 -6.34 11.61
CA LEU A 40 -2.57 -6.93 10.59
C LEU A 40 -1.92 -8.12 9.88
N GLN A 41 -0.61 -8.07 9.62
CA GLN A 41 0.13 -9.20 9.06
C GLN A 41 0.10 -10.41 9.99
N ARG A 42 0.36 -10.21 11.29
CA ARG A 42 0.30 -11.28 12.30
C ARG A 42 -1.11 -11.88 12.40
N GLU A 43 -2.15 -11.06 12.39
CA GLU A 43 -3.55 -11.51 12.42
C GLU A 43 -3.93 -12.31 11.17
N ARG A 44 -3.48 -11.89 9.97
CA ARG A 44 -3.71 -12.67 8.75
C ARG A 44 -3.04 -14.05 8.85
N ALA A 45 -1.78 -14.07 9.28
CA ALA A 45 -1.02 -15.30 9.45
C ALA A 45 -1.67 -16.25 10.48
N SER A 46 -2.11 -15.73 11.64
CA SER A 46 -2.77 -16.55 12.67
C SER A 46 -4.10 -17.14 12.19
N ASN A 47 -4.79 -16.46 11.27
CA ASN A 47 -6.03 -16.93 10.66
C ASN A 47 -5.82 -17.77 9.39
N GLY A 48 -4.57 -18.06 9.00
CA GLY A 48 -4.27 -18.79 7.77
C GLY A 48 -4.62 -18.03 6.48
N ILE A 49 -4.85 -16.72 6.57
CA ILE A 49 -5.23 -15.87 5.44
C ILE A 49 -3.97 -15.41 4.72
N SER A 50 -3.83 -15.77 3.44
CA SER A 50 -2.75 -15.28 2.59
C SER A 50 -3.08 -13.88 2.04
N TRP A 51 -2.13 -12.95 2.15
CA TRP A 51 -2.25 -11.64 1.50
C TRP A 51 -2.06 -11.79 -0.02
N SER A 52 -2.89 -11.11 -0.80
CA SER A 52 -2.73 -11.01 -2.26
C SER A 52 -2.96 -9.57 -2.74
N PRO A 53 -2.28 -9.13 -3.82
CA PRO A 53 -2.45 -7.78 -4.33
C PRO A 53 -3.87 -7.54 -4.85
N ARG A 54 -4.38 -6.32 -4.63
CA ARG A 54 -5.75 -5.97 -5.01
C ARG A 54 -5.96 -5.93 -6.53
N TYR A 55 -5.02 -5.35 -7.27
CA TYR A 55 -5.17 -5.05 -8.70
C TYR A 55 -4.32 -5.91 -9.63
N PHE A 56 -3.40 -6.70 -9.08
CA PHE A 56 -2.46 -7.52 -9.84
C PHE A 56 -2.51 -8.98 -9.41
N SER A 57 -2.33 -9.88 -10.36
CA SER A 57 -2.08 -11.29 -10.15
C SER A 57 -0.57 -11.53 -10.13
N LEU A 58 -0.10 -12.26 -9.13
CA LEU A 58 1.30 -12.66 -8.99
C LEU A 58 1.39 -14.18 -9.11
N VAL A 59 2.15 -14.65 -10.09
CA VAL A 59 2.40 -16.08 -10.32
C VAL A 59 3.89 -16.32 -10.16
N ARG A 60 4.28 -17.28 -9.31
CA ARG A 60 5.69 -17.64 -9.15
C ARG A 60 6.05 -18.71 -10.19
N THR A 61 6.94 -18.38 -11.11
CA THR A 61 7.47 -19.31 -12.11
C THR A 61 8.84 -19.84 -11.69
N LYS A 62 9.19 -21.03 -12.16
CA LYS A 62 10.48 -21.68 -11.79
C LYS A 62 11.69 -20.99 -12.44
N GLU A 63 11.48 -20.32 -13.57
CA GLU A 63 12.55 -19.77 -14.43
C GLU A 63 12.76 -18.27 -14.23
N ASN A 64 11.68 -17.49 -14.11
CA ASN A 64 11.75 -16.02 -14.09
C ASN A 64 11.31 -15.39 -12.75
N GLY A 65 11.12 -16.19 -11.70
CA GLY A 65 10.73 -15.66 -10.38
C GLY A 65 9.25 -15.33 -10.30
N TRP A 66 8.87 -14.05 -10.31
CA TRP A 66 7.47 -13.61 -10.19
C TRP A 66 6.98 -12.95 -11.48
N GLU A 67 5.95 -13.53 -12.09
CA GLU A 67 5.19 -12.90 -13.16
C GLU A 67 4.04 -12.09 -12.58
N CYS A 68 3.91 -10.85 -13.06
CA CYS A 68 2.88 -9.90 -12.63
C CYS A 68 2.00 -9.54 -13.81
N SER A 69 0.68 -9.71 -13.67
CA SER A 69 -0.30 -9.28 -14.67
C SER A 69 -1.43 -8.47 -14.02
N PRO A 70 -1.99 -7.47 -14.70
CA PRO A 70 -3.13 -6.73 -14.17
C PRO A 70 -4.38 -7.62 -14.16
N LYS A 71 -5.16 -7.58 -13.06
CA LYS A 71 -6.44 -8.31 -12.96
C LYS A 71 -7.51 -7.74 -13.89
N LYS A 72 -7.37 -6.46 -14.26
CA LYS A 72 -8.23 -5.78 -15.22
C LYS A 72 -7.36 -5.26 -16.35
N SER A 73 -7.58 -5.77 -17.56
CA SER A 73 -6.81 -5.41 -18.76
C SER A 73 -7.13 -4.00 -19.29
N LEU A 74 -8.27 -3.43 -18.89
CA LEU A 74 -8.73 -2.12 -19.33
C LEU A 74 -8.86 -1.20 -18.12
N VAL A 75 -8.01 -0.18 -18.06
CA VAL A 75 -8.26 1.01 -17.23
C VAL A 75 -9.06 2.00 -18.06
N HIS A 76 -10.00 2.72 -17.43
CA HIS A 76 -10.67 3.82 -18.10
C HIS A 76 -9.62 4.83 -18.58
N ALA A 77 -9.88 5.46 -19.73
CA ALA A 77 -9.04 6.54 -20.23
C ALA A 77 -8.80 7.56 -19.12
N ALA A 78 -7.54 7.96 -18.94
CA ALA A 78 -7.21 8.93 -17.91
C ALA A 78 -8.04 10.20 -18.14
N PRO A 79 -8.62 10.81 -17.10
CA PRO A 79 -9.40 12.05 -17.21
C PRO A 79 -8.50 13.28 -17.46
N ILE A 80 -7.35 13.09 -18.12
CA ILE A 80 -6.48 14.18 -18.53
C ILE A 80 -7.02 14.67 -19.87
N VAL A 81 -7.84 15.72 -19.81
CA VAL A 81 -8.16 16.54 -20.99
C VAL A 81 -7.01 17.54 -21.12
N ILE A 82 -6.30 17.51 -22.25
CA ILE A 82 -5.25 18.48 -22.61
C ILE A 82 -5.91 19.76 -23.14
#